data_AF-A0A817EVY3-F1
#
_entry.id   AF-A0A817EVY3-F1
#
_cell.length_a   1.000
_cell.length_b   1.000
_cell.length_c   1.000
_cell.angle_alpha   90.00
_cell.angle_beta   90.00
_cell.angle_gamma   90.00
#
_symmetry.space_group_name_H-M   'P 1'
#
loop_
_entity.id
_entity.type
_entity.pdbx_description
1 polymer ?
#
loop_
_entity_poly.entity_id
_entity_poly.type
_entity_poly.pdbx_seq_one_letter_code
_entity_poly.pdbx_strand_id
1 'polypeptide(L)'
;MQLRILTLNIWGVHYVSKFINQRIQALIEHLLNPDTNYDIIGLQEVWSKVDYIYLRDQLKTIYPYSYYFLSGLVGSGCCIFSKYPIIGVYEHRYTLNGFPHKIQHGDWFCGKLIGLYVQSKRKDDLLVLKRLFRYNLPD
;
A
#
# COMPACT_ATOMS: atom_id res chain seq x y z
N MET A 1 10.18 -22.74 -1.97
CA MET A 1 9.70 -21.56 -1.23
C MET A 1 8.41 -21.09 -1.86
N GLN A 2 7.35 -20.85 -1.07
CA GLN A 2 6.07 -20.34 -1.57
C GLN A 2 5.90 -18.89 -1.09
N LEU A 3 5.53 -17.99 -2.00
CA LEU A 3 5.23 -16.58 -1.70
C LEU A 3 3.71 -16.41 -1.70
N ARG A 4 3.15 -15.80 -0.64
CA ARG A 4 1.70 -15.59 -0.50
C ARG A 4 1.39 -14.10 -0.55
N ILE A 5 0.61 -13.69 -1.55
CA ILE A 5 0.30 -12.28 -1.80
C ILE A 5 -1.22 -12.08 -1.69
N LEU A 6 -1.63 -11.09 -0.92
CA LEU A 6 -3.01 -10.60 -0.88
C LEU A 6 -3.11 -9.31 -1.70
N THR A 7 -4.15 -9.19 -2.52
CA THR A 7 -4.61 -7.91 -3.06
C THR A 7 -6.08 -7.71 -2.69
N LEU A 8 -6.43 -6.57 -2.13
CA LEU A 8 -7.79 -6.28 -1.72
C LEU A 8 -8.14 -4.80 -1.89
N ASN A 9 -9.21 -4.54 -2.62
CA ASN A 9 -9.87 -3.24 -2.62
C ASN A 9 -10.75 -3.13 -1.37
N ILE A 10 -10.49 -2.12 -0.53
CA ILE A 10 -11.19 -1.98 0.76
C ILE A 10 -12.34 -0.97 0.70
N TRP A 11 -12.62 -0.34 -0.45
CA TRP A 11 -13.69 0.65 -0.59
C TRP A 11 -13.71 1.68 0.56
N GLY A 12 -12.57 2.35 0.81
CA GLY A 12 -12.37 3.24 1.95
C GLY A 12 -12.88 4.67 1.73
N VAL A 13 -13.96 4.84 0.95
CA VAL A 13 -14.50 6.16 0.59
C VAL A 13 -15.30 6.72 1.77
N HIS A 14 -14.70 7.62 2.54
CA HIS A 14 -15.37 8.35 3.63
C HIS A 14 -16.60 9.10 3.12
N TYR A 15 -17.60 9.27 3.98
CA TYR A 15 -18.91 9.90 3.69
C TYR A 15 -19.88 9.12 2.77
N VAL A 16 -19.39 8.22 1.92
CA VAL A 16 -20.24 7.37 1.06
C VAL A 16 -20.37 5.96 1.63
N SER A 17 -19.28 5.41 2.16
CA SER A 17 -19.21 4.01 2.58
C SER A 17 -19.73 3.83 3.99
N LYS A 18 -20.47 2.73 4.22
CA LYS A 18 -20.93 2.34 5.55
C LYS A 18 -19.86 1.52 6.27
N PHE A 19 -19.82 1.66 7.60
CA PHE A 19 -19.03 0.82 8.51
C PHE A 19 -17.52 0.72 8.20
N ILE A 20 -16.90 1.80 7.71
CA ILE A 20 -15.48 1.80 7.32
C ILE A 20 -14.59 1.33 8.47
N ASN A 21 -14.77 1.89 9.67
CA ASN A 21 -13.96 1.54 10.84
C ASN A 21 -14.07 0.06 11.21
N GLN A 22 -15.29 -0.50 11.20
CA GLN A 22 -15.51 -1.91 11.51
C GLN A 22 -14.87 -2.83 10.46
N ARG A 23 -14.92 -2.46 9.18
CA ARG A 23 -14.31 -3.25 8.10
C ARG A 23 -12.78 -3.20 8.17
N ILE A 24 -12.21 -2.03 8.46
CA ILE A 24 -10.75 -1.89 8.67
C ILE A 24 -10.32 -2.72 9.89
N GLN A 25 -11.07 -2.67 10.99
CA GLN A 25 -10.79 -3.47 12.18
C GLN A 25 -10.83 -4.97 11.89
N ALA A 26 -11.88 -5.46 11.22
CA ALA A 26 -11.99 -6.86 10.83
C ALA A 26 -10.87 -7.30 9.87
N LEU A 27 -10.45 -6.41 8.96
CA LEU A 27 -9.30 -6.66 8.09
C LEU A 27 -8.01 -6.81 8.92
N ILE A 28 -7.76 -5.93 9.87
CA ILE A 28 -6.60 -6.01 10.76
C ILE A 28 -6.59 -7.33 11.53
N GLU A 29 -7.71 -7.69 12.16
CA GLU A 29 -7.86 -8.95 12.90
C GLU A 29 -7.57 -10.16 12.01
N HIS A 30 -8.09 -10.17 10.77
CA HIS A 30 -7.81 -11.23 9.82
C HIS A 30 -6.33 -11.31 9.40
N LEU A 31 -5.67 -10.17 9.20
CA LEU A 31 -4.27 -10.09 8.78
C LEU A 31 -3.27 -10.41 9.91
N LEU A 32 -3.68 -10.19 11.16
CA LEU A 32 -2.92 -10.55 12.36
C LEU A 32 -3.12 -12.02 12.76
N ASN A 33 -4.15 -12.70 12.23
CA ASN A 33 -4.36 -14.12 12.47
C ASN A 33 -3.17 -14.95 11.93
N PRO A 34 -2.50 -15.77 12.77
CA PRO A 34 -1.38 -16.62 12.35
C PRO A 34 -1.69 -17.56 11.18
N ASP A 35 -2.94 -18.00 11.02
CA ASP A 35 -3.34 -18.97 9.98
C ASP A 35 -3.41 -18.34 8.57
N THR A 36 -3.70 -17.04 8.49
CA THR A 36 -3.83 -16.31 7.22
C THR A 36 -2.48 -16.22 6.48
N ASN A 37 -1.41 -15.92 7.23
CA ASN A 37 0.00 -15.88 6.81
C ASN A 37 0.25 -15.44 5.33
N TYR A 38 0.08 -14.14 5.05
CA TYR A 38 0.54 -13.51 3.81
C TYR A 38 1.97 -12.96 3.97
N ASP A 39 2.73 -12.88 2.89
CA ASP A 39 4.05 -12.24 2.84
C ASP A 39 3.95 -10.76 2.46
N ILE A 40 3.00 -10.45 1.57
CA ILE A 40 2.81 -9.14 0.96
C ILE A 40 1.31 -8.87 0.83
N ILE A 41 0.89 -7.66 1.17
CA ILE A 41 -0.49 -7.20 1.09
C ILE A 41 -0.52 -5.90 0.29
N GLY A 42 -1.24 -5.88 -0.82
CA GLY A 42 -1.58 -4.66 -1.55
C GLY A 42 -3.03 -4.29 -1.29
N LEU A 43 -3.29 -3.06 -0.84
CA LEU A 43 -4.64 -2.54 -0.65
C LEU A 43 -4.94 -1.45 -1.67
N GLN A 44 -6.18 -1.43 -2.17
CA GLN A 44 -6.72 -0.37 -3.03
C GLN A 44 -7.88 0.35 -2.34
N GLU A 45 -8.17 1.56 -2.79
CA GLU A 45 -9.19 2.47 -2.23
C GLU A 45 -9.01 2.83 -0.75
N VAL A 46 -7.76 2.88 -0.28
CA VAL A 46 -7.39 3.49 1.00
C VAL A 46 -7.26 5.01 0.81
N TRP A 47 -8.39 5.71 0.73
CA TRP A 47 -8.43 7.14 0.40
C TRP A 47 -8.00 8.06 1.56
N SER A 48 -8.13 7.59 2.80
CA SER A 48 -7.74 8.36 3.99
C SER A 48 -6.31 8.03 4.41
N LYS A 49 -5.46 9.07 4.49
CA LYS A 49 -4.11 8.95 5.06
C LYS A 49 -4.15 8.52 6.52
N VAL A 50 -5.20 8.91 7.26
CA VAL A 50 -5.40 8.49 8.66
C VAL A 50 -5.62 6.98 8.74
N ASP A 51 -6.44 6.43 7.84
CA ASP A 51 -6.70 4.99 7.79
C ASP A 51 -5.45 4.20 7.42
N TYR A 52 -4.64 4.71 6.49
CA TYR A 52 -3.34 4.12 6.17
C TYR A 52 -2.40 4.11 7.38
N ILE A 53 -2.26 5.23 8.09
CA ILE A 53 -1.41 5.32 9.28
C ILE A 53 -1.90 4.34 10.35
N TYR A 54 -3.21 4.25 10.56
CA TYR A 54 -3.81 3.31 11.49
C TYR A 54 -3.49 1.85 11.12
N LEU A 55 -3.73 1.46 9.86
CA LEU A 55 -3.37 0.14 9.34
C LEU A 55 -1.88 -0.17 9.54
N ARG A 56 -1.00 0.76 9.19
CA ARG A 56 0.45 0.62 9.37
C ARG A 56 0.81 0.36 10.83
N ASP A 57 0.29 1.18 11.73
CA ASP A 57 0.68 1.10 13.13
C ASP A 57 0.18 -0.17 13.81
N GLN A 58 -0.98 -0.70 13.40
CA GLN A 58 -1.51 -1.99 13.87
C GLN A 58 -0.78 -3.20 13.26
N LEU A 59 -0.37 -3.11 12.00
CA LEU A 59 0.23 -4.23 11.26
C LEU A 59 1.76 -4.32 11.39
N LYS A 60 2.44 -3.28 11.91
CA LYS A 60 3.91 -3.16 11.92
C LYS A 60 4.67 -4.32 12.56
N THR A 61 4.05 -5.07 13.47
CA THR A 61 4.68 -6.21 14.14
C THR A 61 4.92 -7.38 13.20
N ILE A 62 4.01 -7.59 12.24
CA ILE A 62 4.10 -8.65 11.22
C ILE A 62 4.62 -8.08 9.91
N TYR A 63 4.18 -6.89 9.53
CA TYR A 63 4.50 -6.22 8.27
C TYR A 63 5.21 -4.88 8.55
N PRO A 64 6.50 -4.91 8.96
CA PRO A 64 7.23 -3.70 9.35
C PRO A 64 7.49 -2.74 8.19
N TYR A 65 7.44 -3.23 6.94
CA TYR A 65 7.68 -2.42 5.76
C TYR A 65 6.35 -2.07 5.11
N SER A 66 6.09 -0.79 4.89
CA SER A 66 4.90 -0.34 4.19
C SER A 66 5.17 0.90 3.35
N TYR A 67 4.35 1.10 2.33
CA TYR A 67 4.42 2.27 1.49
C TYR A 67 3.03 2.69 1.03
N TYR A 68 2.71 3.96 1.15
CA TYR A 68 1.48 4.56 0.63
C TYR A 68 1.81 5.34 -0.63
N PHE A 69 1.17 5.00 -1.74
CA PHE A 69 1.44 5.65 -3.02
C PHE A 69 0.72 6.99 -3.06
N LEU A 70 1.46 8.10 -3.08
CA LEU A 70 0.91 9.44 -3.08
C LEU A 70 0.75 9.94 -4.52
N SER A 71 -0.50 10.08 -5.00
CA SER A 71 -0.78 10.72 -6.29
C SER A 71 -1.93 11.73 -6.21
N GLY A 72 -1.92 12.71 -7.11
CA GLY A 72 -3.00 13.70 -7.22
C GLY A 72 -3.22 14.56 -5.97
N LEU A 73 -4.44 15.09 -5.83
CA LEU A 73 -4.85 15.93 -4.69
C LEU A 73 -5.37 15.09 -3.50
N VAL A 74 -5.87 13.89 -3.77
CA VAL A 74 -6.60 13.04 -2.80
C VAL A 74 -5.81 11.78 -2.41
N GLY A 75 -4.64 11.54 -3.02
CA GLY A 75 -3.89 10.27 -2.89
C GLY A 75 -4.33 9.26 -3.96
N SER A 76 -3.56 8.19 -4.12
CA SER A 76 -3.83 7.16 -5.15
C SER A 76 -4.84 6.10 -4.72
N GLY A 77 -5.17 6.07 -3.43
CA GLY A 77 -5.92 4.99 -2.81
C GLY A 77 -5.14 3.68 -2.67
N CYS A 78 -3.88 3.61 -3.10
CA CYS A 78 -3.10 2.38 -3.07
C CYS A 78 -2.03 2.40 -1.97
N CYS A 79 -1.85 1.26 -1.30
CA CYS A 79 -0.73 1.05 -0.40
C CYS A 79 -0.29 -0.41 -0.35
N ILE A 80 0.90 -0.64 0.16
CA ILE A 80 1.49 -1.98 0.33
C ILE A 80 2.01 -2.16 1.75
N PHE A 81 1.87 -3.37 2.27
CA PHE A 81 2.47 -3.85 3.50
C PHE A 81 3.25 -5.12 3.22
N SER A 82 4.41 -5.29 3.85
CA SER A 82 5.25 -6.46 3.62
C SER A 82 6.10 -6.85 4.82
N LYS A 83 6.34 -8.16 4.91
CA LYS A 83 7.29 -8.78 5.83
C LYS A 83 8.76 -8.49 5.47
N TYR A 84 9.04 -8.19 4.20
CA TYR A 84 10.41 -8.01 3.73
C TYR A 84 10.71 -6.56 3.31
N PRO A 85 11.97 -6.11 3.40
CA PRO A 85 12.37 -4.75 3.04
C PRO A 85 11.96 -4.35 1.63
N ILE A 86 11.34 -3.17 1.51
CA ILE A 86 11.06 -2.52 0.22
C ILE A 86 12.30 -1.72 -0.17
N ILE A 87 13.01 -2.14 -1.22
CA ILE A 87 14.29 -1.55 -1.64
C ILE A 87 14.13 -0.46 -2.71
N GLY A 88 12.98 -0.41 -3.36
CA GLY A 88 12.66 0.64 -4.32
C GLY A 88 11.18 0.62 -4.64
N VAL A 89 10.63 1.80 -4.91
CA VAL A 89 9.25 1.99 -5.34
C VAL A 89 9.26 2.88 -6.57
N TYR A 90 8.55 2.44 -7.61
CA TYR A 90 8.29 3.20 -8.82
C TYR A 90 6.79 3.32 -8.99
N GLU A 91 6.33 4.54 -9.20
CA GLU A 91 4.94 4.82 -9.50
C GLU A 91 4.80 5.28 -10.96
N HIS A 92 3.88 4.66 -11.68
CA HIS A 92 3.48 5.11 -13.00
C HIS A 92 2.01 5.50 -12.97
N ARG A 93 1.74 6.79 -13.14
CA ARG A 93 0.39 7.32 -13.23
C ARG A 93 -0.17 7.02 -14.62
N TYR A 94 -1.38 6.49 -14.69
CA TYR A 94 -2.03 6.34 -15.98
C TYR A 94 -2.21 7.71 -16.63
N THR A 95 -1.87 7.84 -17.91
CA THR A 95 -2.02 9.09 -18.67
C THR A 95 -3.49 9.45 -18.92
N LEU A 96 -4.37 8.45 -18.90
CA LEU A 96 -5.81 8.59 -19.06
C LEU A 96 -6.52 8.64 -17.68
N ASN A 97 -6.41 9.76 -16.98
CA ASN A 97 -7.32 10.07 -15.86
C ASN A 97 -8.50 10.86 -16.44
N GLY A 98 -9.72 10.66 -15.92
CA GLY A 98 -10.97 11.22 -16.48
C GLY A 98 -10.93 12.74 -16.75
N PHE A 99 -11.90 13.32 -17.45
CA PHE A 99 -11.83 14.76 -17.74
C PHE A 99 -12.31 15.62 -16.55
N PRO A 100 -11.66 16.76 -16.24
CA PRO A 100 -12.00 17.68 -15.15
C PRO A 100 -13.47 18.10 -15.07
N HIS A 101 -14.10 18.25 -16.22
CA HIS A 101 -15.46 18.76 -16.36
C HIS A 101 -16.53 17.67 -16.22
N LYS A 102 -16.15 16.40 -16.08
CA LYS A 102 -17.08 15.29 -15.84
C LYS A 102 -17.00 14.83 -14.38
N ILE A 103 -17.59 15.62 -13.49
CA ILE A 103 -17.68 15.38 -12.03
C ILE A 103 -18.29 14.00 -11.72
N GLN A 104 -19.11 13.46 -12.62
CA GLN A 104 -19.75 12.15 -12.52
C GLN A 104 -18.77 10.97 -12.75
N HIS A 105 -17.55 11.24 -13.22
CA HIS A 105 -16.47 10.26 -13.36
C HIS A 105 -15.38 10.58 -12.32
N GLY A 106 -15.58 10.12 -11.08
CA GLY A 106 -14.67 10.33 -9.94
C GLY A 106 -13.24 9.80 -10.13
N ASP A 107 -13.00 9.07 -11.22
CA ASP A 107 -11.69 8.62 -11.69
C ASP A 107 -10.68 9.75 -11.94
N TRP A 108 -11.14 10.98 -12.20
CA TRP A 108 -10.23 12.12 -12.41
C TRP A 108 -9.54 12.61 -11.13
N PHE A 109 -10.21 12.55 -9.97
CA PHE A 109 -9.67 13.07 -8.71
C PHE A 109 -8.58 12.18 -8.11
N CYS A 110 -8.58 10.89 -8.46
CA CYS A 110 -7.86 9.85 -7.74
C CYS A 110 -6.48 9.52 -8.31
N GLY A 111 -6.09 10.08 -9.46
CA GLY A 111 -4.76 9.88 -10.06
C GLY A 111 -4.34 8.41 -10.09
N LYS A 112 -5.12 7.56 -10.78
CA LYS A 112 -4.91 6.10 -10.82
C LYS A 112 -3.47 5.79 -11.20
N LEU A 113 -2.87 4.81 -10.50
CA LEU A 113 -1.48 4.42 -10.72
C LEU A 113 -1.26 2.92 -10.64
N ILE A 114 -0.14 2.48 -11.22
CA ILE A 114 0.51 1.21 -10.91
C ILE A 114 1.71 1.52 -10.01
N GLY A 115 1.80 0.79 -8.90
CA GLY A 115 2.98 0.74 -8.05
C GLY A 115 3.81 -0.49 -8.40
N LEU A 116 5.06 -0.29 -8.81
CA LEU A 116 6.08 -1.33 -8.86
C LEU A 116 6.95 -1.18 -7.63
N TYR A 117 7.20 -2.27 -6.92
CA TYR A 117 8.14 -2.29 -5.81
C TYR A 117 9.14 -3.42 -6.02
N VAL A 118 10.39 -3.16 -5.63
CA VAL A 118 11.44 -4.17 -5.61
C VAL A 118 11.69 -4.54 -4.16
N GLN A 119 11.87 -5.83 -3.91
CA GLN A 119 11.99 -6.39 -2.57
C GLN A 119 13.11 -7.41 -2.51
N SER A 120 13.79 -7.48 -1.36
CA SER A 120 14.72 -8.56 -1.06
C SER A 120 14.33 -9.31 0.20
N LYS A 121 14.42 -10.64 0.14
CA LYS A 121 14.25 -11.54 1.29
C LYS A 121 15.54 -11.72 2.09
N ARG A 122 16.72 -11.43 1.53
CA ARG A 122 18.01 -11.59 2.21
C ARG A 122 18.51 -10.26 2.73
N LYS A 123 18.84 -10.20 4.02
CA LYS A 123 19.47 -9.01 4.63
C LYS A 123 20.79 -8.64 3.94
N ASP A 124 21.51 -9.61 3.39
CA ASP A 124 22.79 -9.39 2.71
C ASP A 124 22.64 -8.63 1.38
N ASP A 125 21.51 -8.79 0.69
CA ASP A 125 21.25 -8.06 -0.56
C ASP A 125 21.11 -6.56 -0.29
N LEU A 126 20.58 -6.15 0.87
CA LEU A 126 20.54 -4.74 1.30
C LEU A 126 21.95 -4.19 1.55
N LEU A 127 22.85 -4.97 2.14
CA LEU A 127 24.25 -4.58 2.35
C LEU A 127 24.98 -4.41 1.02
N VAL A 128 24.76 -5.33 0.08
CA VAL A 128 25.30 -5.25 -1.28
C VAL A 128 24.73 -4.03 -2.01
N LEU A 129 23.43 -3.76 -1.92
CA LEU A 129 22.80 -2.60 -2.55
C LEU A 129 23.25 -1.27 -1.92
N LYS A 130 23.38 -1.19 -0.58
CA LYS A 130 23.98 -0.03 0.12
C LYS A 130 25.39 0.24 -0.41
N ARG A 131 26.18 -0.81 -0.64
CA ARG A 131 27.57 -0.72 -1.12
C ARG A 131 27.67 -0.38 -2.62
N LEU A 132 26.78 -0.91 -3.46
CA LEU A 132 26.80 -0.70 -4.91
C LEU A 132 26.16 0.61 -5.34
N PHE A 133 25.09 1.06 -4.67
CA PHE A 133 24.27 2.17 -5.13
C PHE A 133 24.28 3.41 -4.22
N ARG A 134 25.02 3.40 -3.09
CA ARG A 134 25.09 4.51 -2.11
C ARG A 134 23.70 5.06 -1.72
N TYR A 135 22.68 4.22 -1.60
CA TYR A 135 21.36 4.64 -1.12
C TYR A 135 21.40 4.89 0.40
N ASN A 136 20.99 6.09 0.82
CA ASN A 136 20.64 6.39 2.20
C ASN A 136 19.25 5.82 2.50
N LEU A 137 19.19 4.56 2.93
CA LEU A 137 17.99 3.99 3.51
C LEU A 137 17.90 4.42 5.00
N PRO A 138 16.71 4.75 5.52
CA PRO A 138 16.54 5.02 6.95
C PRO A 138 16.96 3.78 7.76
N ASP A 139 17.56 4.03 8.92
CA ASP A 139 18.01 2.99 9.86
C ASP A 139 16.85 2.15 10.44
#